data_AF-A0A0U5F0C0-F1
#
_entry.id   AF-A0A0U5F0C0-F1
#
_cell.length_a   1.000
_cell.length_b   1.000
_cell.length_c   1.000
_cell.angle_alpha   90.00
_cell.angle_beta   90.00
_cell.angle_gamma   90.00
#
_symmetry.space_group_name_H-M   'P 1'
#
loop_
_entity.id
_entity.type
_entity.pdbx_description
1 polymer ?
#
loop_
_entity_poly.entity_id
_entity_poly.type
_entity_poly.pdbx_seq_one_letter_code
_entity_poly.pdbx_strand_id
1 'polypeptide(L)'
;MIVHDALERWVKTYGVSWPADAERKLADMFKACLAEQALRPALQAWWAPRLERIAGWVAQAEEKRRATHGVPQAILTEIAGAVVVPDAPGGPFRLVGRADRVELGAQGRVIVQDYKTGMLPSMRDVLSGWSPQLPLEAAMLLRGGFAAAPGVAEIGGLIYWRLTGGAEPGEEVAVASKDYPDLTDLAEHTWQSLLVRIAAYDNPAQPYLSHPHPGQEPRFADYARLARVPEWNTGRMETDA
;
A
#
# COMPACT_ATOMS: atom_id res chain seq x y z
N MET A 1 -2.70 10.38 9.00
CA MET A 1 -4.14 10.15 8.72
C MET A 1 -4.64 9.31 9.89
N ILE A 2 -5.76 9.66 10.53
CA ILE A 2 -6.20 9.07 11.82
C ILE A 2 -5.97 7.57 11.93
N VAL A 3 -6.31 6.81 10.88
CA VAL A 3 -6.15 5.35 10.88
C VAL A 3 -4.68 4.91 10.92
N HIS A 4 -3.83 5.46 10.07
CA HIS A 4 -2.39 5.15 10.11
C HIS A 4 -1.78 5.63 11.42
N ASP A 5 -2.11 6.84 11.87
CA ASP A 5 -1.51 7.42 13.07
C ASP A 5 -1.84 6.56 14.31
N ALA A 6 -3.07 6.04 14.41
CA ALA A 6 -3.49 5.16 15.50
C ALA A 6 -2.81 3.77 15.41
N LEU A 7 -2.74 3.19 14.21
CA LEU A 7 -2.11 1.87 14.01
C LEU A 7 -0.58 1.92 14.18
N GLU A 8 0.07 2.98 13.73
CA GLU A 8 1.49 3.23 13.96
C GLU A 8 1.78 3.31 15.47
N ARG A 9 1.02 4.13 16.21
CA ARG A 9 1.15 4.22 17.67
C ARG A 9 0.87 2.89 18.35
N TRP A 10 -0.11 2.14 17.87
CA TRP A 10 -0.44 0.81 18.37
C TRP A 10 0.74 -0.16 18.22
N VAL A 11 1.28 -0.29 17.01
CA VAL A 11 2.41 -1.18 16.75
C VAL A 11 3.65 -0.74 17.51
N LYS A 12 3.92 0.57 17.63
CA LYS A 12 5.04 1.08 18.46
C LYS A 12 4.87 0.79 19.95
N THR A 13 3.64 0.77 20.45
CA THR A 13 3.35 0.55 21.88
C THR A 13 3.37 -0.93 22.24
N TYR A 14 2.73 -1.78 21.42
CA TYR A 14 2.48 -3.18 21.74
C TYR A 14 3.31 -4.14 20.88
N GLY A 15 3.56 -3.80 19.61
CA GLY A 15 4.32 -4.64 18.68
C GLY A 15 3.85 -6.09 18.69
N VAL A 16 4.77 -7.00 19.01
CA VAL A 16 4.51 -8.44 19.12
C VAL A 16 3.78 -8.83 20.41
N SER A 17 3.72 -7.97 21.43
CA SER A 17 3.05 -8.22 22.70
C SER A 17 1.58 -7.79 22.65
N TRP A 18 0.72 -8.71 22.21
CA TRP A 18 -0.72 -8.44 22.06
C TRP A 18 -1.47 -8.50 23.41
N PRO A 19 -2.12 -7.41 23.86
CA PRO A 19 -2.83 -7.41 25.14
C PRO A 19 -4.18 -8.12 25.05
N ALA A 20 -4.64 -8.73 26.14
CA ALA A 20 -5.93 -9.43 26.21
C ALA A 20 -7.16 -8.52 26.01
N ASP A 21 -7.02 -7.22 26.25
CA ASP A 21 -8.05 -6.19 26.07
C ASP A 21 -7.75 -5.29 24.84
N ALA A 22 -7.19 -5.89 23.78
CA ALA A 22 -6.72 -5.17 22.59
C ALA A 22 -7.78 -4.31 21.94
N GLU A 23 -9.00 -4.83 21.74
CA GLU A 23 -10.10 -4.09 21.12
C GLU A 23 -10.39 -2.76 21.84
N ARG A 24 -10.55 -2.81 23.17
CA ARG A 24 -10.82 -1.61 23.99
C ARG A 24 -9.68 -0.61 23.89
N LYS A 25 -8.44 -1.06 24.09
CA LYS A 25 -7.26 -0.19 24.07
C LYS A 25 -7.02 0.42 22.70
N LEU A 26 -7.30 -0.32 21.63
CA LEU A 26 -7.18 0.16 20.27
C LEU A 26 -8.26 1.20 19.98
N ALA A 27 -9.50 0.98 20.42
CA ALA A 27 -10.57 1.96 20.32
C ALA A 27 -10.22 3.27 21.06
N ASP A 28 -9.65 3.17 22.27
CA ASP A 28 -9.18 4.34 23.03
C ASP A 28 -8.06 5.09 22.29
N MET A 29 -7.12 4.36 21.66
CA MET A 29 -6.06 4.95 20.83
C MET A 29 -6.65 5.70 19.62
N PHE A 30 -7.58 5.08 18.90
CA PHE A 30 -8.28 5.72 17.78
C PHE A 30 -9.03 6.99 18.22
N LYS A 31 -9.70 6.94 19.37
CA LYS A 31 -10.41 8.09 19.94
C LYS A 31 -9.45 9.22 20.30
N ALA A 32 -8.28 8.91 20.87
CA ALA A 32 -7.25 9.91 21.15
C ALA A 32 -6.73 10.55 19.84
N CYS A 33 -6.41 9.74 18.83
CA CYS A 33 -5.98 10.25 17.52
C CYS A 33 -7.04 11.11 16.83
N LEU A 34 -8.34 10.76 16.96
CA LEU A 34 -9.43 11.57 16.42
C LEU A 34 -9.53 12.93 17.12
N ALA A 35 -9.37 12.98 18.44
CA ALA A 35 -9.43 14.22 19.22
C ALA A 35 -8.32 15.22 18.84
N GLU A 36 -7.17 14.73 18.38
CA GLU A 36 -6.04 15.56 17.94
C GLU A 36 -6.25 16.27 16.60
N GLN A 37 -7.18 15.80 15.74
CA GLN A 37 -7.34 16.31 14.38
C GLN A 37 -8.09 17.65 14.26
N ALA A 38 -8.53 18.25 15.38
CA ALA A 38 -9.27 19.52 15.41
C ALA A 38 -10.44 19.60 14.37
N LEU A 39 -11.14 18.48 14.16
CA LEU A 39 -12.22 18.41 13.16
C LEU A 39 -13.50 19.10 13.64
N ARG A 40 -14.36 19.50 12.71
CA ARG A 40 -15.70 20.01 13.03
C ARG A 40 -16.52 18.94 13.79
N PRO A 41 -17.38 19.31 14.75
CA PRO A 41 -18.13 18.34 15.55
C PRO A 41 -18.91 17.29 14.74
N ALA A 42 -19.54 17.70 13.64
CA ALA A 42 -20.27 16.77 12.77
C ALA A 42 -19.36 15.71 12.15
N LEU A 43 -18.12 16.06 11.78
CA LEU A 43 -17.16 15.13 11.20
C LEU A 43 -16.55 14.21 12.27
N GLN A 44 -16.35 14.71 13.50
CA GLN A 44 -15.95 13.88 14.64
C GLN A 44 -17.02 12.83 14.95
N ALA A 45 -18.28 13.24 15.05
CA ALA A 45 -19.41 12.34 15.29
C ALA A 45 -19.59 11.30 14.16
N TRP A 46 -19.22 11.65 12.93
CA TRP A 46 -19.23 10.74 11.79
C TRP A 46 -18.07 9.73 11.82
N TRP A 47 -16.88 10.13 12.27
CA TRP A 47 -15.70 9.26 12.33
C TRP A 47 -15.66 8.36 13.56
N ALA A 48 -16.07 8.84 14.74
CA ALA A 48 -15.99 8.09 16.00
C ALA A 48 -16.54 6.65 15.91
N PRO A 49 -17.79 6.40 15.48
CA PRO A 49 -18.32 5.03 15.38
C PRO A 49 -17.65 4.20 14.29
N ARG A 50 -17.04 4.82 13.27
CA ARG A 50 -16.26 4.08 12.26
C ARG A 50 -14.95 3.57 12.83
N LEU A 51 -14.25 4.42 13.58
CA LEU A 51 -12.98 4.07 14.19
C LEU A 51 -13.14 3.01 15.27
N GLU A 52 -14.22 3.06 16.05
CA GLU A 52 -14.57 1.99 17.01
C GLU A 52 -14.78 0.65 16.31
N ARG A 53 -15.51 0.63 15.18
CA ARG A 53 -15.70 -0.57 14.37
C ARG A 53 -14.39 -1.08 13.75
N ILE A 54 -13.52 -0.17 13.28
CA ILE A 54 -12.19 -0.53 12.79
C ILE A 54 -11.36 -1.16 13.91
N ALA A 55 -11.39 -0.61 15.12
CA ALA A 55 -10.67 -1.14 16.26
C ALA A 55 -11.07 -2.58 16.58
N GLY A 56 -12.37 -2.86 16.65
CA GLY A 56 -12.89 -4.21 16.86
C GLY A 56 -12.47 -5.18 15.76
N TRP A 57 -12.58 -4.76 14.50
CA TRP A 57 -12.16 -5.59 13.38
C TRP A 57 -10.65 -5.89 13.38
N VAL A 58 -9.80 -4.88 13.60
CA VAL A 58 -8.34 -5.05 13.64
C VAL A 58 -7.95 -5.99 14.79
N ALA A 59 -8.59 -5.86 15.95
CA ALA A 59 -8.33 -6.74 17.08
C ALA A 59 -8.58 -8.21 16.73
N GLN A 60 -9.73 -8.50 16.14
CA GLN A 60 -10.12 -9.86 15.74
C GLN A 60 -9.26 -10.39 14.58
N ALA A 61 -8.95 -9.55 13.59
CA ALA A 61 -8.11 -9.92 12.46
C ALA A 61 -6.69 -10.30 12.91
N GLU A 62 -6.11 -9.52 13.82
CA GLU A 62 -4.80 -9.80 14.38
C GLU A 62 -4.79 -11.10 15.21
N GLU A 63 -5.79 -11.31 16.08
CA GLU A 63 -5.91 -12.54 16.87
C GLU A 63 -5.97 -13.77 15.96
N LYS A 64 -6.80 -13.71 14.90
CA LYS A 64 -6.90 -14.76 13.89
C LYS A 64 -5.57 -15.00 13.17
N ARG A 65 -4.84 -13.94 12.82
CA ARG A 65 -3.52 -14.04 12.19
C ARG A 65 -2.53 -14.73 13.10
N ARG A 66 -2.45 -14.33 14.37
CA ARG A 66 -1.54 -14.93 15.37
C ARG A 66 -1.87 -16.39 15.65
N ALA A 67 -3.15 -16.74 15.66
CA ALA A 67 -3.59 -18.13 15.79
C ALA A 67 -3.19 -18.98 14.57
N THR A 68 -3.32 -18.43 13.35
CA THR A 68 -3.05 -19.15 12.10
C THR A 68 -1.55 -19.23 11.76
N HIS A 69 -0.81 -18.14 11.95
CA HIS A 69 0.57 -17.98 11.46
C HIS A 69 1.61 -17.89 12.57
N GLY A 70 1.19 -17.90 13.84
CA GLY A 70 2.05 -17.62 14.98
C GLY A 70 2.33 -16.12 15.15
N VAL A 71 3.08 -15.79 16.19
CA VAL A 71 3.50 -14.42 16.48
C VAL A 71 4.73 -14.07 15.64
N PRO A 72 4.75 -12.96 14.89
CA PRO A 72 5.94 -12.49 14.17
C PRO A 72 7.11 -12.25 15.13
N GLN A 73 8.35 -12.33 14.62
CA GLN A 73 9.54 -11.99 15.40
C GLN A 73 9.60 -10.49 15.72
N ALA A 74 9.17 -9.67 14.77
CA ALA A 74 9.02 -8.23 14.94
C ALA A 74 7.93 -7.70 14.01
N ILE A 75 7.36 -6.55 14.38
CA ILE A 75 6.44 -5.79 13.53
C ILE A 75 7.00 -4.38 13.43
N LEU A 76 7.34 -3.98 12.22
CA LEU A 76 7.83 -2.65 11.88
C LEU A 76 6.67 -1.86 11.27
N THR A 77 6.59 -0.56 11.56
CA THR A 77 5.52 0.30 11.04
C THR A 77 6.05 1.65 10.58
N GLU A 78 5.45 2.18 9.50
CA GLU A 78 5.76 3.48 8.89
C GLU A 78 7.26 3.65 8.62
N ILE A 79 7.93 2.56 8.20
CA ILE A 79 9.38 2.57 7.94
C ILE A 79 9.66 3.19 6.58
N ALA A 80 10.55 4.18 6.55
CA ALA A 80 11.01 4.79 5.31
C ALA A 80 12.13 3.94 4.67
N GLY A 81 12.15 3.88 3.35
CA GLY A 81 13.14 3.14 2.58
C GLY A 81 13.54 3.84 1.30
N ALA A 82 14.70 3.45 0.77
CA ALA A 82 15.21 3.92 -0.50
C ALA A 82 16.07 2.85 -1.19
N VAL A 83 15.95 2.73 -2.51
CA VAL A 83 16.86 1.96 -3.36
C VAL A 83 17.36 2.84 -4.47
N VAL A 84 18.66 2.80 -4.74
CA VAL A 84 19.29 3.52 -5.85
C VAL A 84 19.54 2.55 -6.99
N VAL A 85 19.14 2.93 -8.19
CA VAL A 85 19.53 2.32 -9.46
C VAL A 85 20.66 3.18 -10.02
N PRO A 86 21.93 2.84 -9.78
CA PRO A 86 23.05 3.71 -10.15
C PRO A 86 23.23 3.84 -11.66
N ASP A 87 22.93 2.76 -12.40
CA ASP A 87 23.25 2.63 -13.83
C ASP A 87 22.05 2.89 -14.75
N ALA A 88 21.07 3.69 -14.31
CA ALA A 88 19.97 4.10 -15.19
C ALA A 88 20.47 5.05 -16.31
N PRO A 89 19.92 4.97 -17.54
CA PRO A 89 20.44 5.72 -18.69
C PRO A 89 20.49 7.24 -18.50
N GLY A 90 19.54 7.81 -17.75
CA GLY A 90 19.47 9.24 -17.43
C GLY A 90 20.31 9.66 -16.22
N GLY A 91 21.10 8.75 -15.64
CA GLY A 91 21.82 8.91 -14.39
C GLY A 91 21.14 8.21 -13.20
N PRO A 92 21.73 8.26 -11.99
CA PRO A 92 21.24 7.49 -10.86
C PRO A 92 19.77 7.79 -10.53
N PHE A 93 18.92 6.75 -10.59
CA PHE A 93 17.52 6.85 -10.22
C PHE A 93 17.32 6.41 -8.77
N ARG A 94 16.60 7.19 -7.97
CA ARG A 94 16.34 6.87 -6.57
C ARG A 94 14.86 6.60 -6.33
N LEU A 95 14.51 5.33 -6.10
CA LEU A 95 13.19 4.94 -5.62
C LEU A 95 13.13 5.14 -4.10
N VAL A 96 12.10 5.83 -3.63
CA VAL A 96 11.81 6.01 -2.20
C VAL A 96 10.40 5.57 -1.90
N GLY A 97 10.18 5.11 -0.67
CA GLY A 97 8.87 4.65 -0.23
C GLY A 97 8.78 4.61 1.29
N ARG A 98 7.57 4.40 1.78
CA ARG A 98 7.28 4.16 3.20
C ARG A 98 6.30 3.02 3.29
N ALA A 99 6.69 1.95 3.99
CA ALA A 99 5.84 0.79 4.19
C ALA A 99 5.05 0.96 5.49
N ASP A 100 3.72 0.79 5.43
CA ASP A 100 2.83 0.97 6.59
C ASP A 100 3.12 -0.07 7.68
N ARG A 101 3.24 -1.34 7.29
CA ARG A 101 3.54 -2.46 8.19
C ARG A 101 4.36 -3.54 7.50
N VAL A 102 5.45 -3.95 8.15
CA VAL A 102 6.28 -5.08 7.75
C VAL A 102 6.43 -6.03 8.94
N GLU A 103 5.99 -7.27 8.78
CA GLU A 103 6.17 -8.33 9.77
C GLU A 103 7.38 -9.17 9.41
N LEU A 104 8.31 -9.32 10.37
CA LEU A 104 9.47 -10.19 10.22
C LEU A 104 9.14 -11.58 10.75
N GLY A 105 9.21 -12.57 9.88
CA GLY A 105 9.07 -13.99 10.20
C GLY A 105 10.41 -14.69 10.38
N ALA A 106 10.38 -16.03 10.42
CA ALA A 106 11.59 -16.83 10.51
C ALA A 106 12.36 -16.87 9.18
N GLN A 107 13.67 -17.06 9.26
CA GLN A 107 14.54 -17.32 8.09
C GLN A 107 14.46 -16.25 7.00
N GLY A 108 14.23 -14.99 7.36
CA GLY A 108 14.16 -13.87 6.39
C GLY A 108 12.84 -13.78 5.62
N ARG A 109 11.83 -14.58 5.97
CA ARG A 109 10.47 -14.44 5.43
C ARG A 109 9.80 -13.19 5.98
N VAL A 110 9.20 -12.37 5.12
CA VAL A 110 8.48 -11.15 5.53
C VAL A 110 7.07 -11.08 4.98
N ILE A 111 6.15 -10.46 5.73
CA ILE A 111 4.81 -10.09 5.24
C ILE A 111 4.72 -8.57 5.18
N VAL A 112 4.32 -8.03 4.04
CA VAL A 112 4.10 -6.59 3.84
C VAL A 112 2.59 -6.32 3.86
N GLN A 113 2.20 -5.33 4.65
CA GLN A 113 0.81 -4.93 4.83
C GLN A 113 0.65 -3.44 4.57
N ASP A 114 -0.41 -3.09 3.86
CA ASP A 114 -0.80 -1.70 3.57
C ASP A 114 -2.25 -1.45 4.01
N TYR A 115 -2.47 -0.29 4.65
CA TYR A 115 -3.75 0.10 5.20
C TYR A 115 -4.49 1.05 4.25
N LYS A 116 -5.70 0.70 3.85
CA LYS A 116 -6.54 1.53 2.97
C LYS A 116 -7.88 1.85 3.61
N THR A 117 -8.23 3.13 3.70
CA THR A 117 -9.56 3.57 4.16
C THR A 117 -10.59 3.69 3.03
N GLY A 118 -10.16 3.51 1.79
CA GLY A 118 -10.98 3.62 0.57
C GLY A 118 -11.02 2.35 -0.26
N MET A 119 -11.10 2.51 -1.57
CA MET A 119 -11.07 1.38 -2.51
C MET A 119 -9.68 0.73 -2.53
N LEU A 120 -9.68 -0.60 -2.55
CA LEU A 120 -8.47 -1.38 -2.83
C LEU A 120 -8.17 -1.39 -4.32
N PRO A 121 -6.88 -1.48 -4.72
CA PRO A 121 -6.54 -1.78 -6.09
C PRO A 121 -7.10 -3.15 -6.49
N SER A 122 -7.49 -3.31 -7.75
CA SER A 122 -7.89 -4.62 -8.25
C SER A 122 -6.67 -5.52 -8.37
N MET A 123 -6.86 -6.84 -8.21
CA MET A 123 -5.75 -7.77 -8.40
C MET A 123 -5.12 -7.67 -9.78
N ARG A 124 -5.95 -7.45 -10.81
CA ARG A 124 -5.49 -7.20 -12.17
C ARG A 124 -4.55 -5.99 -12.22
N ASP A 125 -4.89 -4.89 -11.57
CA ASP A 125 -4.08 -3.66 -11.59
C ASP A 125 -2.78 -3.82 -10.81
N VAL A 126 -2.78 -4.58 -9.71
CA VAL A 126 -1.55 -4.92 -8.98
C VAL A 126 -0.61 -5.72 -9.88
N LEU A 127 -1.10 -6.79 -10.51
CA LEU A 127 -0.30 -7.71 -11.32
C LEU A 127 0.19 -7.11 -12.64
N SER A 128 -0.59 -6.20 -13.23
CA SER A 128 -0.21 -5.49 -14.47
C SER A 128 0.63 -4.24 -14.22
N GLY A 129 0.92 -3.91 -12.95
CA GLY A 129 1.78 -2.79 -12.58
C GLY A 129 1.09 -1.42 -12.59
N TRP A 130 -0.24 -1.37 -12.65
CA TRP A 130 -1.04 -0.14 -12.52
C TRP A 130 -1.19 0.33 -11.08
N SER A 131 -1.14 -0.60 -10.12
CA SER A 131 -1.12 -0.29 -8.69
C SER A 131 -0.02 -1.09 -7.98
N PRO A 132 1.26 -0.84 -8.32
CA PRO A 132 2.37 -1.72 -7.93
C PRO A 132 2.91 -1.44 -6.52
N GLN A 133 2.14 -0.81 -5.64
CA GLN A 133 2.66 -0.32 -4.35
C GLN A 133 3.27 -1.44 -3.50
N LEU A 134 2.48 -2.45 -3.13
CA LEU A 134 2.97 -3.57 -2.32
C LEU A 134 4.08 -4.37 -3.03
N PRO A 135 3.96 -4.74 -4.32
CA PRO A 135 5.05 -5.40 -5.04
C PRO A 135 6.35 -4.58 -5.11
N LEU A 136 6.27 -3.25 -5.22
CA LEU A 136 7.46 -2.38 -5.20
C LEU A 136 8.10 -2.29 -3.81
N GLU A 137 7.29 -2.16 -2.75
CA GLU A 137 7.80 -2.18 -1.37
C GLU A 137 8.50 -3.51 -1.07
N ALA A 138 7.92 -4.63 -1.52
CA ALA A 138 8.52 -5.95 -1.43
C ALA A 138 9.84 -6.05 -2.22
N ALA A 139 9.88 -5.51 -3.43
CA ALA A 139 11.08 -5.48 -4.24
C ALA A 139 12.20 -4.62 -3.61
N MET A 140 11.83 -3.54 -2.94
CA MET A 140 12.74 -2.72 -2.16
C MET A 140 13.27 -3.47 -0.93
N LEU A 141 12.42 -4.21 -0.21
CA LEU A 141 12.82 -5.04 0.93
C LEU A 141 13.87 -6.09 0.54
N LEU A 142 13.66 -6.81 -0.57
CA LEU A 142 14.62 -7.78 -1.11
C LEU A 142 15.98 -7.17 -1.46
N ARG A 143 16.03 -5.86 -1.70
CA ARG A 143 17.25 -5.10 -2.03
C ARG A 143 17.84 -4.37 -0.83
N GLY A 144 17.35 -4.62 0.38
CA GLY A 144 17.81 -3.93 1.59
C GLY A 144 17.43 -2.44 1.62
N GLY A 145 16.40 -2.04 0.86
CA GLY A 145 15.97 -0.65 0.76
C GLY A 145 15.40 -0.09 2.07
N PHE A 146 15.01 -0.95 3.01
CA PHE A 146 14.55 -0.57 4.35
C PHE A 146 15.56 -1.04 5.39
N ALA A 147 16.39 -0.11 5.90
CA ALA A 147 17.44 -0.44 6.87
C ALA A 147 16.91 -1.10 8.17
N ALA A 148 15.66 -0.82 8.53
CA ALA A 148 15.00 -1.41 9.71
C ALA A 148 14.62 -2.90 9.51
N ALA A 149 14.62 -3.39 8.27
CA ALA A 149 14.25 -4.76 7.90
C ALA A 149 15.40 -5.47 7.17
N PRO A 150 16.53 -5.79 7.85
CA PRO A 150 17.65 -6.46 7.21
C PRO A 150 17.38 -7.95 6.98
N GLY A 151 18.08 -8.55 6.01
CA GLY A 151 18.10 -10.01 5.83
C GLY A 151 16.82 -10.60 5.25
N VAL A 152 16.05 -9.82 4.48
CA VAL A 152 14.87 -10.32 3.77
C VAL A 152 15.32 -11.30 2.69
N ALA A 153 14.76 -12.51 2.74
CA ALA A 153 15.06 -13.60 1.81
C ALA A 153 13.82 -14.03 1.00
N GLU A 154 12.62 -13.91 1.59
CA GLU A 154 11.38 -14.39 0.97
C GLU A 154 10.22 -13.43 1.28
N ILE A 155 9.38 -13.16 0.28
CA ILE A 155 8.12 -12.44 0.46
C ILE A 155 7.02 -13.45 0.76
N GLY A 156 6.66 -13.55 2.04
CA GLY A 156 5.68 -14.51 2.52
C GLY A 156 4.22 -14.07 2.41
N GLY A 157 3.97 -12.79 2.13
CA GLY A 157 2.64 -12.23 1.97
C GLY A 157 2.66 -10.76 1.59
N LEU A 158 1.76 -10.37 0.68
CA LEU A 158 1.46 -8.97 0.35
C LEU A 158 -0.03 -8.77 0.59
N ILE A 159 -0.39 -7.91 1.53
CA ILE A 159 -1.72 -7.91 2.11
C ILE A 159 -2.26 -6.49 2.23
N TYR A 160 -3.49 -6.30 1.78
CA TYR A 160 -4.24 -5.09 2.02
C TYR A 160 -5.20 -5.28 3.18
N TRP A 161 -5.23 -4.33 4.10
CA TRP A 161 -6.34 -4.16 5.03
C TRP A 161 -7.17 -2.97 4.59
N ARG A 162 -8.40 -3.25 4.14
CA ARG A 162 -9.38 -2.22 3.81
C ARG A 162 -10.16 -1.86 5.06
N LEU A 163 -9.85 -0.73 5.69
CA LEU A 163 -10.40 -0.27 6.96
C LEU A 163 -11.39 0.89 6.75
N THR A 164 -12.63 0.58 6.35
CA THR A 164 -13.64 1.62 6.06
C THR A 164 -14.42 2.06 7.30
N GLY A 165 -14.52 1.17 8.30
CA GLY A 165 -15.41 1.34 9.43
C GLY A 165 -16.88 1.48 9.04
N GLY A 166 -17.27 0.98 7.85
CA GLY A 166 -18.62 1.03 7.30
C GLY A 166 -19.51 -0.13 7.75
N ALA A 167 -20.40 -0.60 6.85
CA ALA A 167 -21.20 -1.81 7.09
C ALA A 167 -20.29 -3.04 7.28
N GLU A 168 -19.30 -3.17 6.40
CA GLU A 168 -18.12 -4.02 6.59
C GLU A 168 -17.01 -3.16 7.23
N PRO A 169 -16.71 -3.36 8.53
CA PRO A 169 -15.74 -2.53 9.24
C PRO A 169 -14.33 -2.60 8.64
N GLY A 170 -13.94 -3.80 8.26
CA GLY A 170 -12.70 -4.04 7.54
C GLY A 170 -12.71 -5.33 6.74
N GLU A 171 -11.71 -5.48 5.89
CA GLU A 171 -11.49 -6.66 5.06
C GLU A 171 -9.98 -6.88 4.88
N GLU A 172 -9.54 -8.13 4.89
CA GLU A 172 -8.18 -8.53 4.55
C GLU A 172 -8.18 -9.15 3.15
N VAL A 173 -7.35 -8.61 2.26
CA VAL A 173 -7.19 -9.11 0.89
C VAL A 173 -5.72 -9.39 0.63
N ALA A 174 -5.38 -10.66 0.45
CA ALA A 174 -4.04 -11.07 0.06
C ALA A 174 -3.87 -10.96 -1.47
N VAL A 175 -2.73 -10.44 -1.90
CA VAL A 175 -2.29 -10.52 -3.30
C VAL A 175 -2.06 -11.99 -3.64
N ALA A 176 -2.72 -12.46 -4.69
CA ALA A 176 -2.53 -13.78 -5.24
C ALA A 176 -2.44 -13.71 -6.77
N SER A 177 -1.61 -14.56 -7.35
CA SER A 177 -1.45 -14.69 -8.80
C SER A 177 -1.28 -16.14 -9.19
N LYS A 178 -1.86 -16.52 -10.34
CA LYS A 178 -1.56 -17.81 -10.97
C LYS A 178 -0.21 -17.80 -11.68
N ASP A 179 0.15 -16.65 -12.25
CA ASP A 179 1.40 -16.46 -13.00
C ASP A 179 2.60 -16.27 -12.06
N TYR A 180 2.34 -15.82 -10.82
CA TYR A 180 3.34 -15.65 -9.77
C TYR A 180 2.87 -16.34 -8.47
N PRO A 181 2.97 -17.67 -8.38
CA PRO A 181 2.66 -18.39 -7.15
C PRO A 181 3.59 -18.03 -5.99
N ASP A 182 4.85 -17.69 -6.30
CA ASP A 182 5.80 -17.08 -5.36
C ASP A 182 5.73 -15.56 -5.45
N LEU A 183 5.47 -14.90 -4.30
CA LEU A 183 5.39 -13.44 -4.23
C LEU A 183 6.77 -12.78 -4.33
N THR A 184 7.84 -13.52 -4.07
CA THR A 184 9.22 -13.09 -4.31
C THR A 184 9.46 -12.89 -5.80
N ASP A 185 8.97 -13.80 -6.63
CA ASP A 185 9.03 -13.69 -8.10
C ASP A 185 8.18 -12.51 -8.60
N LEU A 186 7.00 -12.27 -8.02
CA LEU A 186 6.18 -11.10 -8.34
C LEU A 186 6.92 -9.78 -8.03
N ALA A 187 7.58 -9.71 -6.87
CA ALA A 187 8.37 -8.55 -6.48
C ALA A 187 9.54 -8.32 -7.44
N GLU A 188 10.26 -9.39 -7.82
CA GLU A 188 11.36 -9.29 -8.78
C GLU A 188 10.87 -8.88 -10.17
N HIS A 189 9.79 -9.46 -10.68
CA HIS A 189 9.18 -9.06 -11.94
C HIS A 189 8.77 -7.58 -11.93
N THR A 190 8.19 -7.12 -10.82
CA THR A 190 7.81 -5.71 -10.66
C THR A 190 9.02 -4.79 -10.72
N TRP A 191 10.13 -5.19 -10.10
CA TRP A 191 11.38 -4.44 -10.18
C TRP A 191 11.91 -4.36 -11.61
N GLN A 192 11.95 -5.48 -12.34
CA GLN A 192 12.41 -5.49 -13.72
C GLN A 192 11.52 -4.61 -14.61
N SER A 193 10.19 -4.65 -14.39
CA SER A 193 9.24 -3.79 -15.07
C SER A 193 9.48 -2.30 -14.78
N LEU A 194 9.85 -1.95 -13.54
CA LEU A 194 10.23 -0.58 -13.17
C LEU A 194 11.52 -0.16 -13.90
N LEU A 195 12.55 -1.01 -13.97
CA LEU A 195 13.79 -0.69 -14.67
C LEU A 195 13.55 -0.40 -16.16
N VAL A 196 12.74 -1.22 -16.82
CA VAL A 196 12.32 -0.99 -18.21
C VAL A 196 11.60 0.35 -18.35
N ARG A 197 10.73 0.69 -17.40
CA ARG A 197 10.00 1.98 -17.39
C ARG A 197 10.94 3.17 -17.23
N ILE A 198 11.89 3.10 -16.31
CA ILE A 198 12.90 4.14 -16.09
C ILE A 198 13.71 4.34 -17.37
N ALA A 199 14.27 3.26 -17.92
CA ALA A 199 15.06 3.33 -19.15
C ALA A 199 14.28 3.90 -20.34
N ALA A 200 12.99 3.58 -20.47
CA ALA A 200 12.15 4.14 -21.51
C ALA A 200 11.98 5.66 -21.37
N TYR A 201 11.72 6.16 -20.15
CA TYR A 201 11.51 7.60 -19.92
C TYR A 201 12.81 8.41 -19.77
N ASP A 202 13.96 7.76 -19.62
CA ASP A 202 15.27 8.41 -19.74
C ASP A 202 15.65 8.71 -21.20
N ASN A 203 14.97 8.12 -22.18
CA ASN A 203 15.16 8.43 -23.59
C ASN A 203 14.49 9.78 -23.95
N PRO A 204 15.23 10.81 -24.41
CA PRO A 204 14.63 12.09 -24.79
C PRO A 204 13.59 12.00 -25.92
N ALA A 205 13.60 10.93 -26.71
CA ALA A 205 12.62 10.68 -27.76
C ALA A 205 11.31 10.06 -27.24
N GLN A 206 11.25 9.61 -25.98
CA GLN A 206 10.03 9.07 -25.37
C GLN A 206 9.10 10.21 -24.93
N PRO A 207 7.90 10.35 -25.52
CA PRO A 207 6.97 11.39 -25.10
C PRO A 207 6.28 11.03 -23.76
N TYR A 208 5.98 12.06 -22.96
CA TYR A 208 5.05 11.98 -21.84
C TYR A 208 3.62 12.18 -22.33
N LEU A 209 2.98 11.08 -22.74
CA LEU A 209 1.60 11.11 -23.22
C LEU A 209 0.64 11.40 -22.08
N SER A 210 -0.35 12.27 -22.31
CA SER A 210 -1.32 12.67 -21.29
C SER A 210 -2.25 11.53 -20.87
N HIS A 211 -2.83 10.82 -21.84
CA HIS A 211 -3.73 9.68 -21.62
C HIS A 211 -3.34 8.52 -22.55
N PRO A 212 -2.19 7.85 -22.29
CA PRO A 212 -1.63 6.86 -23.20
C PRO A 212 -2.45 5.57 -23.33
N HIS A 213 -3.31 5.30 -22.34
CA HIS A 213 -4.03 4.04 -22.22
C HIS A 213 -5.55 4.28 -22.23
N PRO A 214 -6.24 4.00 -23.35
CA PRO A 214 -7.69 4.13 -23.44
C PRO A 214 -8.41 3.25 -22.38
N GLY A 215 -9.40 3.82 -21.68
CA GLY A 215 -10.14 3.14 -20.62
C GLY A 215 -9.35 2.94 -19.31
N GLN A 216 -8.17 3.53 -19.21
CA GLN A 216 -7.33 3.58 -18.01
C GLN A 216 -6.88 5.02 -17.77
N GLU A 217 -7.87 5.91 -17.64
CA GLU A 217 -7.63 7.33 -17.43
C GLU A 217 -6.87 7.55 -16.10
N PRO A 218 -5.88 8.46 -16.07
CA PRO A 218 -5.20 8.81 -14.84
C PRO A 218 -6.20 9.29 -13.77
N ARG A 219 -6.06 8.76 -12.55
CA ARG A 219 -6.87 9.19 -11.40
C ARG A 219 -6.81 10.70 -11.16
N PHE A 220 -5.65 11.29 -11.44
CA PHE A 220 -5.43 12.73 -11.40
C PHE A 220 -5.06 13.20 -12.81
N ALA A 221 -5.91 14.06 -13.36
CA ALA A 221 -5.83 14.51 -14.75
C ALA A 221 -5.73 16.03 -14.80
N ASP A 222 -4.92 16.62 -13.92
CA ASP A 222 -4.82 18.08 -13.71
C ASP A 222 -4.42 18.82 -15.01
N TYR A 223 -3.70 18.14 -15.89
CA TYR A 223 -3.29 18.65 -17.20
C TYR A 223 -4.21 18.22 -18.36
N ALA A 224 -5.30 17.46 -18.11
CA ALA A 224 -6.19 16.98 -19.17
C ALA A 224 -6.80 18.13 -19.99
N ARG A 225 -7.13 19.24 -19.33
CA ARG A 225 -7.61 20.46 -19.99
C ARG A 225 -6.54 21.10 -20.86
N LEU A 226 -5.29 21.15 -20.39
CA LEU A 226 -4.17 21.69 -21.18
C LEU A 226 -3.84 20.78 -22.38
N ALA A 227 -3.99 19.47 -22.20
CA ALA A 227 -3.84 18.46 -23.25
C ALA A 227 -5.08 18.33 -24.16
N ARG A 228 -6.14 19.12 -23.92
CA ARG A 228 -7.39 19.13 -24.69
C ARG A 228 -8.06 17.76 -24.82
N VAL A 229 -7.88 16.90 -23.82
CA VAL A 229 -8.37 15.51 -23.82
C VAL A 229 -9.87 15.42 -24.06
N PRO A 230 -10.74 16.26 -23.44
CA PRO A 230 -12.17 16.25 -23.74
C PRO A 230 -12.48 16.51 -25.22
N GLU A 231 -11.83 17.51 -25.83
CA GLU A 231 -12.06 17.92 -27.21
C GLU A 231 -11.66 16.83 -28.21
N TRP A 232 -10.58 16.09 -27.93
CA TRP A 232 -10.15 14.96 -28.74
C TRP A 232 -11.03 13.71 -28.53
N ASN A 233 -11.59 13.53 -27.34
CA ASN A 233 -12.50 12.42 -27.06
C ASN A 233 -13.90 12.64 -27.66
N THR A 234 -14.41 13.88 -27.71
CA THR A 234 -15.70 14.19 -28.37
C THR A 234 -15.64 13.92 -29.87
N GLY A 235 -14.51 14.22 -30.54
CA GLY A 235 -14.32 13.94 -31.96
C GLY A 235 -14.26 12.44 -32.32
N ARG A 236 -14.00 11.55 -31.36
CA ARG A 236 -14.06 10.08 -31.58
C ARG A 236 -15.47 9.52 -31.59
N MET A 237 -16.42 10.14 -30.87
CA MET A 237 -17.81 9.66 -30.83
C MET A 237 -18.62 10.08 -32.07
N GLU A 238 -18.21 11.13 -32.78
CA GLU A 238 -18.86 11.55 -34.03
C GLU A 238 -18.45 10.71 -35.25
N THR A 239 -17.32 9.98 -35.18
CA THR A 239 -16.84 9.11 -36.27
C THR A 239 -17.35 7.67 -36.19
N ASP A 240 -17.95 7.28 -35.07
CA ASP A 240 -18.50 5.92 -34.84
C ASP A 240 -20.05 5.91 -34.84
N ALA A 241 -20.70 6.98 -35.33
CA ALA A 241 -22.15 7.10 -35.53
C ALA A 241 -22.49 7.30 -37.02
#